data_AF-A0A537A013-F1
#
_entry.id   AF-A0A537A013-F1
#
_cell.length_a   1.000
_cell.length_b   1.000
_cell.length_c   1.000
_cell.angle_alpha   90.00
_cell.angle_beta   90.00
_cell.angle_gamma   90.00
#
_symmetry.space_group_name_H-M   'P 1'
#
loop_
_entity.id
_entity.type
_entity.pdbx_description
1 polymer ?
#
loop_
_entity_poly.entity_id
_entity_poly.type
_entity_poly.pdbx_seq_one_letter_code
_entity_poly.pdbx_strand_id
1 'polypeptide(L)'
;MLKVSHGFDAGAIETIAADRADDIRVNIRADSHAEFRQWFYFRLQGARGQACRIRFANAGQCTYVDGWQGYRAVASYDRRQWFRVPTSFDGNTLAIAHAPDRDSVWYAYFEPYSWERHLDLI
;
A
#
# COMPACT_ATOMS: atom_id res chain seq x y z
N MET A 1 3.57 -7.77 17.17
CA MET A 1 4.57 -7.67 16.08
C MET A 1 3.85 -7.19 14.83
N LEU A 2 4.41 -6.21 14.14
CA LEU A 2 3.85 -5.71 12.89
C LEU A 2 4.09 -6.73 11.78
N LYS A 3 3.12 -6.86 10.86
CA LYS A 3 3.24 -7.79 9.72
C LYS A 3 2.72 -7.12 8.46
N VAL A 4 3.56 -7.08 7.43
CA VAL A 4 3.17 -6.75 6.06
C VAL A 4 2.99 -8.04 5.28
N SER A 5 1.89 -8.18 4.54
CA SER A 5 1.61 -9.36 3.72
C SER A 5 0.88 -9.00 2.43
N HIS A 6 1.09 -9.78 1.39
CA HIS A 6 0.51 -9.57 0.06
C HIS A 6 0.18 -10.89 -0.67
N GLY A 7 0.14 -12.02 0.05
CA GLY A 7 -0.19 -13.35 -0.51
C GLY A 7 -1.68 -13.53 -0.75
N PHE A 8 -2.28 -12.64 -1.55
CA PHE A 8 -3.69 -12.62 -1.93
C PHE A 8 -3.87 -11.97 -3.30
N ASP A 9 -5.06 -12.08 -3.87
CA ASP A 9 -5.39 -11.52 -5.19
C ASP A 9 -5.00 -10.04 -5.33
N ALA A 10 -4.38 -9.70 -6.47
CA ALA A 10 -3.75 -8.42 -6.78
C ALA A 10 -2.66 -7.93 -5.79
N GLY A 11 -2.26 -8.74 -4.81
CA GLY A 11 -1.27 -8.37 -3.79
C GLY A 11 0.13 -8.17 -4.37
N ALA A 12 0.71 -7.00 -4.11
CA ALA A 12 2.03 -6.59 -4.60
C ALA A 12 2.69 -5.60 -3.64
N ILE A 13 3.74 -6.03 -2.95
CA ILE A 13 4.67 -5.19 -2.20
C ILE A 13 5.94 -5.99 -1.90
N GLU A 14 7.05 -5.32 -1.68
CA GLU A 14 8.26 -5.89 -1.09
C GLU A 14 8.54 -5.24 0.26
N THR A 15 8.70 -6.02 1.32
CA THR A 15 8.98 -5.48 2.67
C THR A 15 10.48 -5.36 2.88
N ILE A 16 10.96 -4.16 3.23
CA ILE A 16 12.35 -3.93 3.61
C ILE A 16 12.49 -4.05 5.13
N ALA A 17 11.65 -3.33 5.88
CA ALA A 17 11.62 -3.34 7.33
C ALA A 17 10.22 -3.00 7.84
N ALA A 18 9.79 -3.67 8.91
CA ALA A 18 8.49 -3.42 9.52
C ALA A 18 8.52 -3.59 11.04
N ASP A 19 9.67 -3.42 11.70
CA ASP A 19 9.80 -3.65 13.14
C ASP A 19 9.19 -2.52 13.98
N ARG A 20 9.02 -1.34 13.39
CA ARG A 20 8.51 -0.13 14.03
C ARG A 20 7.41 0.53 13.21
N ALA A 21 6.34 0.97 13.87
CA ALA A 21 5.20 1.57 13.18
C ALA A 21 5.55 2.92 12.53
N ASP A 22 6.40 3.71 13.17
CA ASP A 22 6.85 5.02 12.71
C ASP A 22 7.96 4.97 11.62
N ASP A 23 8.40 3.77 11.23
CA ASP A 23 9.35 3.54 10.14
C ASP A 23 9.14 2.19 9.45
N ILE A 24 7.96 2.00 8.86
CA ILE A 24 7.71 0.87 7.96
C ILE A 24 8.29 1.23 6.59
N ARG A 25 9.17 0.38 6.05
CA ARG A 25 9.86 0.60 4.76
C ARG A 25 9.54 -0.52 3.79
N VAL A 26 9.10 -0.15 2.61
CA VAL A 26 8.68 -1.07 1.54
C VAL A 26 9.19 -0.60 0.18
N ASN A 27 9.18 -1.50 -0.79
CA ASN A 27 9.34 -1.19 -2.20
C ASN A 27 8.07 -1.57 -2.96
N ILE A 28 7.76 -0.79 -4.00
CA ILE A 28 6.79 -1.14 -5.03
C ILE A 28 7.44 -2.22 -5.90
N ARG A 29 6.83 -3.41 -5.92
CA ARG A 29 7.30 -4.54 -6.72
C ARG A 29 7.07 -4.24 -8.20
N ALA A 30 8.00 -4.65 -9.06
CA ALA A 30 7.79 -4.63 -10.49
C ALA A 30 6.69 -5.61 -10.93
N ASP A 31 6.14 -5.37 -12.12
CA ASP A 31 5.25 -6.31 -12.79
C ASP A 31 5.99 -7.62 -13.06
N SER A 32 5.25 -8.74 -13.07
CA SER A 32 5.85 -10.08 -13.02
C SER A 32 6.84 -10.38 -14.15
N HIS A 33 6.68 -9.73 -15.31
CA HIS A 33 7.50 -9.94 -16.51
C HIS A 33 7.86 -8.61 -17.19
N ALA A 34 7.90 -7.49 -16.45
CA ALA A 34 8.27 -6.19 -16.99
C ALA A 34 8.92 -5.31 -15.91
N GLU A 35 9.70 -4.32 -16.33
CA GLU A 35 10.34 -3.37 -15.41
C GLU A 35 9.37 -2.32 -14.83
N PHE A 36 8.16 -2.25 -15.39
CA PHE A 36 7.11 -1.35 -14.93
C PHE A 36 6.75 -1.59 -13.47
N ARG A 37 6.51 -0.49 -12.74
CA ARG A 37 6.11 -0.54 -11.32
C ARG A 37 5.31 0.71 -11.00
N GLN A 38 4.15 0.51 -10.39
CA GLN A 38 3.28 1.59 -9.90
C GLN A 38 2.26 1.03 -8.91
N TRP A 39 1.66 -0.10 -9.26
CA TRP A 39 0.65 -0.77 -8.45
C TRP A 39 1.26 -1.30 -7.15
N PHE A 40 0.56 -1.04 -6.05
CA PHE A 40 0.81 -1.69 -4.78
C PHE A 40 -0.52 -2.09 -4.15
N TYR A 41 -0.51 -3.22 -3.46
CA TYR A 41 -1.63 -3.66 -2.63
C TYR A 41 -1.13 -4.62 -1.57
N PHE A 42 -1.29 -4.26 -0.29
CA PHE A 42 -0.80 -5.06 0.82
C PHE A 42 -1.66 -4.86 2.07
N ARG A 43 -1.48 -5.78 3.02
CA ARG A 43 -2.13 -5.77 4.32
C ARG A 43 -1.09 -5.49 5.40
N LEU A 44 -1.38 -4.54 6.28
CA LEU A 44 -0.66 -4.29 7.52
C LEU A 44 -1.47 -4.83 8.71
N GLN A 45 -0.81 -5.58 9.58
CA GLN A 45 -1.42 -6.11 10.81
C GLN A 45 -0.62 -5.72 12.06
N GLY A 46 -1.30 -5.64 13.20
CA GLY A 46 -0.70 -5.41 14.52
C GLY A 46 -0.37 -3.94 14.83
N ALA A 47 -0.96 -3.02 14.08
CA ALA A 47 -0.65 -1.59 14.10
C ALA A 47 -1.78 -0.71 14.70
N ARG A 48 -2.77 -1.32 15.35
CA ARG A 48 -3.94 -0.60 15.88
C ARG A 48 -3.51 0.51 16.84
N GLY A 49 -4.05 1.70 16.63
CA GLY A 49 -3.81 2.90 17.45
C GLY A 49 -2.40 3.48 17.33
N GLN A 50 -1.52 2.89 16.52
CA GLN A 50 -0.14 3.37 16.34
C GLN A 50 -0.06 4.31 15.14
N ALA A 51 0.60 5.45 15.30
CA ALA A 51 0.87 6.36 14.19
C ALA A 51 1.87 5.71 13.21
N CYS A 52 1.35 5.11 12.14
CA CYS A 52 2.18 4.46 11.15
C CYS A 52 2.74 5.46 10.14
N ARG A 53 4.01 5.27 9.79
CA ARG A 53 4.65 5.91 8.65
C ARG A 53 5.20 4.83 7.73
N ILE A 54 4.57 4.68 6.56
CA ILE A 54 4.93 3.68 5.55
C ILE A 54 5.63 4.40 4.41
N ARG A 55 6.91 4.10 4.19
CA ARG A 55 7.77 4.72 3.18
C ARG A 55 8.02 3.74 2.02
N PHE A 56 7.65 4.14 0.81
CA PHE A 56 7.98 3.44 -0.43
C PHE A 56 9.30 4.00 -0.96
N ALA A 57 10.40 3.30 -0.67
CA ALA A 57 11.76 3.81 -0.89
C ALA A 57 12.12 3.99 -2.37
N ASN A 58 11.48 3.21 -3.26
CA ASN A 58 11.71 3.24 -4.70
C ASN A 58 10.60 3.97 -5.49
N ALA A 59 9.77 4.81 -4.84
CA ALA A 59 8.66 5.49 -5.51
C ALA A 59 9.12 6.41 -6.66
N GLY A 60 10.29 7.06 -6.52
CA GLY A 60 10.91 7.88 -7.57
C GLY A 60 11.44 7.08 -8.77
N GLN A 61 11.44 5.75 -8.69
CA GLN A 61 11.82 4.84 -9.78
C GLN A 61 10.59 4.20 -10.44
N CYS A 62 9.38 4.64 -10.08
CA CYS A 62 8.15 4.14 -10.68
C CYS A 62 7.94 4.65 -12.10
N THR A 63 7.14 3.94 -12.88
CA THR A 63 6.90 4.25 -14.29
C THR A 63 6.30 5.64 -14.47
N TYR A 64 5.41 6.05 -13.57
CA TYR A 64 4.75 7.36 -13.61
C TYR A 64 5.01 8.11 -12.31
N VAL A 65 6.22 8.67 -12.16
CA VAL A 65 6.65 9.41 -10.96
C VAL A 65 5.77 10.64 -10.71
N ASP A 66 5.40 11.37 -11.76
CA ASP A 66 4.51 12.54 -11.65
C ASP A 66 3.12 12.18 -11.12
N GLY A 67 2.71 10.91 -11.27
CA GLY A 67 1.48 10.38 -10.70
C GLY A 67 1.45 10.39 -9.16
N TRP A 68 2.58 10.64 -8.49
CA TRP A 68 2.64 10.80 -7.04
C TRP A 68 2.33 12.22 -6.55
N GLN A 69 2.38 13.22 -7.43
CA GLN A 69 2.08 14.60 -7.03
C GLN A 69 0.58 14.75 -6.71
N GLY A 70 0.27 15.18 -5.48
CA GLY A 70 -1.11 15.30 -5.00
C GLY A 70 -1.84 13.97 -4.77
N TYR A 71 -1.18 12.83 -5.03
CA TYR A 71 -1.75 11.51 -4.84
C TYR A 71 -1.93 11.17 -3.36
N ARG A 72 -2.99 10.41 -3.08
CA ARG A 72 -3.29 9.85 -1.75
C ARG A 72 -3.58 8.37 -1.86
N ALA A 73 -2.89 7.53 -1.10
CA ALA A 73 -3.19 6.10 -1.09
C ALA A 73 -4.62 5.83 -0.59
N VAL A 74 -5.21 4.73 -1.04
CA VAL A 74 -6.46 4.25 -0.46
C VAL A 74 -6.17 3.20 0.60
N ALA A 75 -6.99 3.17 1.63
CA ALA A 75 -6.97 2.17 2.68
C ALA A 75 -8.37 1.60 2.91
N SER A 76 -8.43 0.37 3.43
CA SER A 76 -9.68 -0.27 3.81
C SER A 76 -9.46 -1.21 5.00
N TYR A 77 -10.47 -1.33 5.84
CA TYR A 77 -10.48 -2.27 6.97
C TYR A 77 -11.19 -3.59 6.66
N ASP A 78 -11.95 -3.66 5.57
CA ASP A 78 -12.83 -4.78 5.23
C ASP A 78 -12.80 -5.18 3.75
N ARG A 79 -11.98 -4.49 2.94
CA ARG A 79 -11.88 -4.61 1.47
C ARG A 79 -13.15 -4.24 0.72
N ARG A 80 -14.12 -3.59 1.37
CA ARG A 80 -15.39 -3.14 0.79
C ARG A 80 -15.49 -1.62 0.80
N GLN A 81 -15.18 -1.00 1.94
CA GLN A 81 -15.18 0.45 2.09
C GLN A 81 -13.75 0.96 2.01
N TRP A 82 -13.49 1.82 1.02
CA TRP A 82 -12.18 2.40 0.75
C TRP A 82 -12.17 3.89 1.03
N PHE A 83 -11.11 4.38 1.68
CA PHE A 83 -10.94 5.79 2.02
C PHE A 83 -9.51 6.24 1.74
N ARG A 84 -9.33 7.54 1.46
CA ARG A 84 -7.99 8.10 1.19
C ARG A 84 -7.26 8.42 2.49
N VAL A 85 -6.00 8.03 2.60
CA VAL A 85 -5.13 8.36 3.75
C VAL A 85 -4.18 9.52 3.41
N PRO A 86 -3.66 10.26 4.40
CA PRO A 86 -2.61 11.25 4.17
C PRO A 86 -1.39 10.61 3.49
N THR A 87 -0.93 11.23 2.41
CA THR A 87 0.23 10.75 1.65
C THR A 87 1.02 11.95 1.14
N SER A 88 2.34 11.83 1.15
CA SER A 88 3.26 12.85 0.64
C SER A 88 4.31 12.20 -0.25
N PHE A 89 4.79 12.93 -1.24
CA PHE A 89 5.90 12.53 -2.10
C PHE A 89 6.94 13.65 -2.12
N ASP A 90 8.22 13.31 -1.91
CA ASP A 90 9.32 14.28 -1.84
C ASP A 90 10.20 14.30 -3.11
N GLY A 91 9.76 13.65 -4.18
CA GLY A 91 10.53 13.47 -5.42
C GLY A 91 11.23 12.11 -5.52
N ASN A 92 11.40 11.40 -4.40
CA ASN A 92 12.03 10.07 -4.41
C ASN A 92 11.25 9.03 -3.58
N THR A 93 10.71 9.42 -2.43
CA THR A 93 10.00 8.54 -1.50
C THR A 93 8.54 8.97 -1.37
N LEU A 94 7.63 8.01 -1.52
CA LEU A 94 6.22 8.18 -1.16
C LEU A 94 6.04 7.77 0.31
N ALA A 95 5.33 8.56 1.09
CA ALA A 95 5.08 8.27 2.50
C ALA A 95 3.59 8.35 2.83
N ILE A 96 3.03 7.26 3.36
CA ILE A 96 1.69 7.24 3.97
C ILE A 96 1.85 7.54 5.45
N ALA A 97 0.99 8.43 5.98
CA ALA A 97 0.88 8.71 7.41
C ALA A 97 -0.55 8.39 7.87
N HIS A 98 -0.72 7.33 8.66
CA HIS A 98 -2.04 6.85 9.08
C HIS A 98 -1.96 6.12 10.42
N ALA A 99 -2.90 6.36 11.32
CA ALA A 99 -3.04 5.60 12.56
C ALA A 99 -4.25 4.66 12.44
N PRO A 100 -4.06 3.35 12.20
CA PRO A 100 -5.18 2.44 11.96
C PRO A 100 -6.06 2.24 13.20
N ASP A 101 -7.38 2.31 13.04
CA ASP A 101 -8.34 2.06 14.13
C ASP A 101 -8.53 0.57 14.43
N ARG A 102 -8.14 -0.30 13.49
CA ARG A 102 -8.27 -1.76 13.57
C ARG A 102 -6.91 -2.44 13.45
N ASP A 103 -6.81 -3.64 13.99
CA ASP A 103 -5.60 -4.46 13.96
C ASP A 103 -5.19 -4.93 12.55
N SER A 104 -6.06 -4.75 11.56
CA SER A 104 -5.84 -5.14 10.19
C SER A 104 -6.34 -4.04 9.26
N VAL A 105 -5.47 -3.58 8.38
CA VAL A 105 -5.78 -2.58 7.36
C VAL A 105 -5.08 -2.94 6.06
N TRP A 106 -5.75 -2.70 4.95
CA TRP A 106 -5.21 -2.84 3.61
C TRP A 106 -4.87 -1.46 3.07
N TYR A 107 -3.78 -1.35 2.32
CA TYR A 107 -3.42 -0.17 1.56
C TYR A 107 -3.23 -0.56 0.10
N ALA A 108 -3.78 0.24 -0.80
CA ALA A 108 -3.69 0.00 -2.24
C ALA A 108 -3.47 1.29 -3.03
N TYR A 109 -3.00 1.14 -4.27
CA TYR A 109 -2.87 2.25 -5.21
C TYR A 109 -4.24 2.84 -5.58
N PHE A 110 -5.22 1.96 -5.80
CA PHE A 110 -6.62 2.28 -6.04
C PHE A 110 -7.52 1.17 -5.46
N GLU A 111 -8.84 1.38 -5.38
CA GLU A 111 -9.78 0.35 -4.94
C GLU A 111 -9.68 -0.90 -5.83
N PRO A 112 -9.26 -2.07 -5.29
CA PRO A 112 -9.11 -3.30 -6.06
C PRO A 112 -10.47 -3.89 -6.46
N TYR A 113 -10.53 -4.45 -7.66
CA TYR A 113 -11.63 -5.29 -8.12
C TYR A 113 -11.13 -6.74 -8.19
N SER A 114 -11.50 -7.58 -7.22
CA SER A 114 -11.01 -8.96 -7.16
C SER A 114 -11.59 -9.84 -8.24
N TRP A 115 -10.89 -10.93 -8.54
CA TRP A 115 -11.36 -11.98 -9.43
C TRP A 115 -12.68 -12.60 -8.94
N GLU A 116 -12.81 -12.86 -7.65
CA GLU A 116 -14.06 -13.35 -7.03
C GLU A 116 -15.24 -12.42 -7.31
N ARG A 117 -15.05 -11.10 -7.16
CA ARG A 117 -16.08 -10.09 -7.46
C ARG A 117 -16.41 -10.02 -8.94
N HIS A 118 -15.47 -10.39 -9.81
CA HIS A 118 -15.74 -10.48 -11.25
C HIS A 118 -16.61 -11.68 -11.56
N LEU A 119 -16.32 -12.83 -10.96
CA LEU A 119 -17.15 -14.03 -11.10
C LEU A 119 -18.56 -13.84 -10.54
N ASP A 120 -18.73 -13.12 -9.44
CA ASP A 120 -20.06 -12.81 -8.88
C ASP A 120 -20.90 -11.86 -9.75
N LEU A 121 -20.25 -11.10 -10.65
CA LEU A 121 -20.92 -10.13 -11.53
C LEU A 121 -21.53 -10.78 -12.78
N ILE A 122 -20.90 -11.85 -13.28
CA ILE A 122 -21.24 -12.51 -14.56
C ILE A 122 -22.16 -13.71 -14.36
#